data_AF-D6LEL6-F1
#
_entry.id   AF-D6LEL6-F1
#
_cell.length_a   1.000
_cell.length_b   1.000
_cell.length_c   1.000
_cell.angle_alpha   90.00
_cell.angle_beta   90.00
_cell.angle_gamma   90.00
#
_symmetry.space_group_name_H-M   'P 1'
#
loop_
_entity.id
_entity.type
_entity.pdbx_description
1 polymer ?
#
loop_
_entity_poly.entity_id
_entity_poly.type
_entity_poly.pdbx_seq_one_letter_code
_entity_poly.pdbx_strand_id
1 'polypeptide(L)'
;MILMNLNNLISKITIQDLTPAQKRSCLLSWVALNLKLRLKDYDVNKGPTAYSTRLWAGGRGEPGSRNYMKNLIKENIILNIAGAESKEEVYEILQEMADGIIEESLIICEELFAEARQARTQKVRDKYFKAMDNLQYLRVAFIVATSNYANSLINSGVDIDHTLLTIRLGAAQTYKKELNRIWKEYANGDKEQEDLDNANQKTEQIFNQFEKEYIITDKALDQLAEEKLLYNLAGERNIEQLVDIIVDEIRERITYKVRLIPVTKF
;
A
#
# COMPACT_ATOMS: atom_id res chain seq x y z
N MET A 1 24.33 -19.72 -20.17
CA MET A 1 23.07 -20.41 -19.81
C MET A 1 21.93 -19.57 -20.36
N ILE A 2 21.24 -20.03 -21.39
CA ILE A 2 20.10 -19.29 -21.96
C ILE A 2 18.90 -19.61 -21.06
N LEU A 3 18.44 -18.63 -20.27
CA LEU A 3 17.17 -18.76 -19.57
C LEU A 3 16.07 -18.84 -20.65
N MET A 4 15.36 -19.97 -20.73
CA MET A 4 14.20 -20.09 -21.60
C MET A 4 13.12 -19.12 -21.10
N ASN A 5 12.73 -18.17 -21.95
CA ASN A 5 11.60 -17.28 -21.67
C ASN A 5 10.29 -18.06 -21.91
N LEU A 6 9.72 -18.60 -20.84
CA LEU A 6 8.48 -19.39 -20.86
C LEU A 6 7.22 -18.51 -20.86
N ASN A 7 7.34 -17.18 -20.80
CA ASN A 7 6.16 -16.29 -20.71
C ASN A 7 5.23 -16.42 -21.92
N ASN A 8 5.75 -16.89 -23.07
CA ASN A 8 4.97 -17.14 -24.28
C ASN A 8 4.05 -18.37 -24.18
N LEU A 9 4.22 -19.22 -23.15
CA LEU A 9 3.39 -20.41 -22.92
C LEU A 9 2.18 -20.13 -22.02
N ILE A 10 2.13 -18.95 -21.38
CA ILE A 10 1.09 -18.57 -20.43
C ILE A 10 -0.07 -17.92 -21.21
N SER A 11 -1.22 -18.59 -21.31
CA SER A 11 -2.41 -18.01 -21.94
C SER A 11 -2.93 -16.84 -21.09
N LYS A 12 -3.00 -15.63 -21.66
CA LYS A 12 -3.51 -14.47 -20.93
C LYS A 12 -5.00 -14.65 -20.64
N ILE A 13 -5.38 -14.49 -19.38
CA ILE A 13 -6.77 -14.45 -18.95
C ILE A 13 -7.22 -12.99 -18.97
N THR A 14 -8.48 -12.73 -19.30
CA THR A 14 -9.01 -11.37 -19.16
C THR A 14 -9.40 -11.11 -17.71
N ILE A 15 -9.34 -9.86 -17.27
CA ILE A 15 -9.73 -9.49 -15.90
C ILE A 15 -11.21 -9.78 -15.62
N GLN A 16 -12.05 -9.77 -16.66
CA GLN A 16 -13.47 -10.06 -16.54
C GLN A 16 -13.72 -11.51 -16.10
N ASP A 17 -12.85 -12.43 -16.50
CA ASP A 17 -12.96 -13.87 -16.20
C ASP A 17 -12.49 -14.23 -14.78
N LEU A 18 -11.82 -13.29 -14.09
CA LEU A 18 -11.31 -13.53 -12.73
C LEU A 18 -12.44 -13.47 -11.69
N THR A 19 -12.41 -14.41 -10.76
CA THR A 19 -13.28 -14.39 -9.57
C THR A 19 -12.95 -13.18 -8.67
N PRO A 20 -13.84 -12.76 -7.77
CA PRO A 20 -13.53 -11.71 -6.81
C PRO A 20 -12.25 -11.96 -6.00
N ALA A 21 -12.06 -13.20 -5.51
CA ALA A 21 -10.85 -13.59 -4.77
C ALA A 21 -9.58 -13.51 -5.63
N GLN A 22 -9.65 -13.89 -6.92
CA GLN A 22 -8.53 -13.75 -7.85
C GLN A 22 -8.21 -12.28 -8.15
N LYS A 23 -9.23 -11.42 -8.31
CA LYS A 23 -9.04 -9.97 -8.47
C LYS A 23 -8.38 -9.35 -7.24
N ARG A 24 -8.85 -9.73 -6.05
CA ARG A 24 -8.24 -9.34 -4.76
C ARG A 24 -6.76 -9.72 -4.72
N SER A 25 -6.43 -10.98 -5.04
CA SER A 25 -5.04 -11.46 -5.08
C SER A 25 -4.19 -10.67 -6.09
N CYS A 26 -4.69 -10.41 -7.30
CA CYS A 26 -3.99 -9.58 -8.28
C CYS A 26 -3.72 -8.15 -7.77
N LEU A 27 -4.69 -7.52 -7.12
CA LEU A 27 -4.56 -6.15 -6.59
C LEU A 27 -3.56 -6.09 -5.43
N LEU A 28 -3.63 -7.04 -4.49
CA LEU A 28 -2.68 -7.12 -3.38
C LEU A 28 -1.26 -7.44 -3.86
N SER A 29 -1.12 -8.31 -4.87
CA SER A 29 0.15 -8.55 -5.55
C SER A 29 0.68 -7.28 -6.22
N TRP A 30 -0.17 -6.51 -6.90
CA TRP A 30 0.21 -5.23 -7.49
C TRP A 30 0.71 -4.25 -6.44
N VAL A 31 0.00 -4.13 -5.30
CA VAL A 31 0.44 -3.30 -4.17
C VAL A 31 1.80 -3.78 -3.67
N ALA A 32 1.97 -5.09 -3.45
CA ALA A 32 3.21 -5.68 -2.93
C ALA A 32 4.43 -5.41 -3.84
N LEU A 33 4.24 -5.49 -5.16
CA LEU A 33 5.27 -5.22 -6.16
C LEU A 33 5.57 -3.73 -6.32
N ASN A 34 4.59 -2.86 -6.03
CA ASN A 34 4.77 -1.41 -6.05
C ASN A 34 5.15 -0.81 -4.68
N LEU A 35 5.37 -1.65 -3.66
CA LEU A 35 5.87 -1.19 -2.36
C LEU A 35 7.30 -0.66 -2.47
N LYS A 36 7.49 0.56 -1.99
CA LYS A 36 8.77 1.24 -1.83
C LYS A 36 9.16 1.36 -0.37
N LEU A 37 10.45 1.20 -0.10
CA LEU A 37 10.98 1.28 1.25
C LEU A 37 10.90 2.70 1.83
N ARG A 38 11.18 3.73 1.01
CA ARG A 38 11.07 5.14 1.43
C ARG A 38 9.81 5.79 0.89
N LEU A 39 9.12 6.52 1.75
CA LEU A 39 7.90 7.25 1.36
C LEU A 39 8.17 8.29 0.28
N LYS A 40 9.31 8.99 0.32
CA LYS A 40 9.67 10.00 -0.69
C LYS A 40 9.77 9.43 -2.11
N ASP A 41 10.01 8.12 -2.27
CA ASP A 41 10.10 7.51 -3.59
C ASP A 41 8.72 7.39 -4.25
N TYR A 42 7.63 7.62 -3.50
CA TYR A 42 6.28 7.77 -4.03
C TYR A 42 5.88 9.22 -4.34
N ASP A 43 6.74 10.22 -4.08
CA ASP A 43 6.36 11.61 -4.24
C ASP A 43 6.06 11.94 -5.71
N VAL A 44 4.85 12.42 -5.96
CA VAL A 44 4.41 12.84 -7.30
C VAL A 44 4.72 14.32 -7.48
N ASN A 45 5.27 14.68 -8.64
CA ASN A 45 5.65 16.06 -8.94
C ASN A 45 4.47 17.02 -8.73
N LYS A 46 4.70 18.11 -7.98
CA LYS A 46 3.70 19.11 -7.59
C LYS A 46 2.49 18.57 -6.77
N GLY A 47 2.53 17.31 -6.33
CA GLY A 47 1.53 16.69 -5.46
C GLY A 47 1.88 16.74 -3.96
N PRO A 48 0.96 16.34 -3.07
CA PRO A 48 1.27 16.04 -1.67
C PRO A 48 2.38 14.99 -1.59
N THR A 49 3.26 15.14 -0.61
CA THR A 49 4.25 14.10 -0.32
C THR A 49 3.54 12.85 0.18
N ALA A 50 4.05 11.66 -0.13
CA ALA A 50 3.46 10.42 0.38
C ALA A 50 3.52 10.33 1.91
N TYR A 51 4.47 11.00 2.56
CA TYR A 51 4.45 11.16 4.02
C TYR A 51 3.19 11.87 4.52
N SER A 52 2.79 12.96 3.86
CA SER A 52 1.55 13.67 4.17
C SER A 52 0.32 12.82 3.86
N THR A 53 0.30 12.05 2.77
CA THR A 53 -0.78 11.11 2.47
C THR A 53 -0.90 10.04 3.57
N ARG A 54 0.22 9.46 4.01
CA ARG A 54 0.26 8.50 5.13
C ARG A 54 -0.25 9.11 6.44
N LEU A 55 -0.01 10.41 6.67
CA LEU A 55 -0.54 11.11 7.84
C LEU A 55 -2.07 11.25 7.80
N TRP A 56 -2.67 11.44 6.62
CA TRP A 56 -4.12 11.49 6.49
C TRP A 56 -4.76 10.11 6.72
N ALA A 57 -4.15 9.03 6.23
CA ALA A 57 -4.67 7.68 6.44
C ALA A 57 -4.40 7.13 7.86
N GLY A 58 -3.15 7.20 8.31
CA GLY A 58 -2.69 6.56 9.56
C GLY A 58 -2.55 7.49 10.76
N GLY A 59 -2.90 8.77 10.61
CA GLY A 59 -2.91 9.75 11.70
C GLY A 59 -1.53 10.14 12.26
N ARG A 60 -1.58 10.99 13.28
CA ARG A 60 -0.44 11.43 14.10
C ARG A 60 -0.89 12.06 15.41
N GLY A 61 -0.14 11.78 16.48
CA GLY A 61 -0.26 12.46 17.76
C GLY A 61 -1.52 12.05 18.51
N GLU A 62 -1.64 12.54 19.73
CA GLU A 62 -2.77 12.23 20.61
C GLU A 62 -3.93 13.22 20.41
N PRO A 63 -5.18 12.78 20.61
CA PRO A 63 -6.34 13.66 20.63
C PRO A 63 -6.12 14.87 21.55
N GLY A 64 -6.46 16.06 21.07
CA GLY A 64 -6.25 17.32 21.79
C GLY A 64 -4.88 17.96 21.62
N SER A 65 -3.89 17.25 21.02
CA SER A 65 -2.61 17.87 20.67
C SER A 65 -2.74 18.81 19.48
N ARG A 66 -1.94 19.90 19.45
CA ARG A 66 -1.96 20.91 18.36
C ARG A 66 -1.77 20.32 16.95
N ASN A 67 -1.12 19.17 16.88
CA ASN A 67 -0.66 18.50 15.66
C ASN A 67 -1.42 17.20 15.38
N TYR A 68 -2.53 16.98 16.09
CA TYR A 68 -3.36 15.78 16.01
C TYR A 68 -3.93 15.60 14.59
N MET A 69 -3.82 14.37 14.10
CA MET A 69 -4.52 13.87 12.92
C MET A 69 -5.10 12.51 13.27
N LYS A 70 -6.40 12.38 12.99
CA LYS A 70 -7.20 11.17 13.17
C LYS A 70 -6.56 9.99 12.42
N ASN A 71 -6.56 8.80 13.00
CA ASN A 71 -6.11 7.58 12.32
C ASN A 71 -7.33 6.86 11.76
N LEU A 72 -7.61 7.10 10.49
CA LEU A 72 -8.82 6.59 9.80
C LEU A 72 -8.87 5.06 9.80
N ILE A 73 -7.72 4.40 9.59
CA ILE A 73 -7.63 2.93 9.64
C ILE A 73 -8.02 2.40 11.01
N LYS A 74 -7.44 2.97 12.07
CA LYS A 74 -7.72 2.52 13.44
C LYS A 74 -9.19 2.72 13.79
N GLU A 75 -9.80 3.81 13.35
CA GLU A 75 -11.20 4.08 13.63
C GLU A 75 -12.16 3.24 12.83
N ASN A 76 -11.89 3.02 11.55
CA ASN A 76 -12.67 2.08 10.74
C ASN A 76 -12.66 0.69 11.39
N ILE A 77 -11.50 0.20 11.87
CA ILE A 77 -11.44 -1.05 12.65
C ILE A 77 -12.28 -0.96 13.93
N ILE A 78 -12.10 0.10 14.74
CA ILE A 78 -12.85 0.29 16.00
C ILE A 78 -14.36 0.30 15.76
N LEU A 79 -14.82 0.96 14.70
CA LEU A 79 -16.24 1.07 14.37
C LEU A 79 -16.84 -0.29 14.03
N ASN A 80 -16.10 -1.14 13.31
CA ASN A 80 -16.58 -2.47 12.95
C ASN A 80 -16.61 -3.43 14.14
N ILE A 81 -15.65 -3.32 15.07
CA ILE A 81 -15.59 -4.21 16.24
C ILE A 81 -16.38 -3.69 17.47
N ALA A 82 -16.95 -2.49 17.40
CA ALA A 82 -17.58 -1.83 18.55
C ALA A 82 -18.77 -2.62 19.14
N GLY A 83 -19.43 -3.43 18.32
CA GLY A 83 -20.56 -4.27 18.73
C GLY A 83 -20.19 -5.67 19.22
N ALA A 84 -18.92 -6.08 19.12
CA ALA A 84 -18.51 -7.43 19.44
C ALA A 84 -18.55 -7.71 20.94
N GLU A 85 -19.14 -8.83 21.33
CA GLU A 85 -19.33 -9.25 22.72
C GLU A 85 -18.20 -10.16 23.22
N SER A 86 -17.37 -10.69 22.31
CA SER A 86 -16.29 -11.64 22.63
C SER A 86 -15.01 -11.37 21.83
N LYS A 87 -13.89 -11.98 22.25
CA LYS A 87 -12.63 -11.87 21.51
C LYS A 87 -12.68 -12.67 20.21
N GLU A 88 -13.40 -13.77 20.21
CA GLU A 88 -13.65 -14.63 19.07
C GLU A 88 -14.41 -13.86 17.99
N GLU A 89 -15.48 -13.15 18.36
CA GLU A 89 -16.24 -12.29 17.45
C GLU A 89 -15.39 -11.13 16.91
N VAL A 90 -14.56 -10.49 17.76
CA VAL A 90 -13.58 -9.49 17.27
C VAL A 90 -12.65 -10.10 16.23
N TYR A 91 -12.15 -11.31 16.46
CA TYR A 91 -11.25 -11.97 15.51
C TYR A 91 -11.97 -12.31 14.19
N GLU A 92 -13.21 -12.80 14.25
CA GLU A 92 -14.04 -13.08 13.07
C GLU A 92 -14.28 -11.82 12.23
N ILE A 93 -14.69 -10.71 12.87
CA ILE A 93 -14.87 -9.42 12.18
C ILE A 93 -13.56 -8.98 11.53
N LEU A 94 -12.44 -9.05 12.26
CA LEU A 94 -11.14 -8.67 11.69
C LEU A 94 -10.72 -9.56 10.51
N GLN A 95 -11.10 -10.84 10.52
CA GLN A 95 -10.87 -11.76 9.40
C GLN A 95 -11.74 -11.39 8.20
N GLU A 96 -13.01 -11.04 8.40
CA GLU A 96 -13.88 -10.52 7.33
C GLU A 96 -13.32 -9.23 6.72
N MET A 97 -12.79 -8.33 7.55
CA MET A 97 -12.10 -7.13 7.08
C MET A 97 -10.81 -7.44 6.31
N ALA A 98 -10.12 -8.51 6.70
CA ALA A 98 -8.95 -9.00 5.95
C ALA A 98 -9.36 -9.54 4.58
N ASP A 99 -10.46 -10.29 4.49
CA ASP A 99 -11.01 -10.77 3.23
C ASP A 99 -11.45 -9.60 2.33
N GLY A 100 -12.09 -8.57 2.93
CA GLY A 100 -12.50 -7.32 2.27
C GLY A 100 -11.45 -6.20 2.25
N ILE A 101 -10.15 -6.52 2.41
CA ILE A 101 -9.11 -5.49 2.61
C ILE A 101 -9.00 -4.47 1.47
N ILE A 102 -9.34 -4.84 0.24
CA ILE A 102 -9.33 -3.91 -0.89
C ILE A 102 -10.43 -2.86 -0.70
N GLU A 103 -11.64 -3.29 -0.39
CA GLU A 103 -12.79 -2.43 -0.12
C GLU A 103 -12.52 -1.51 1.08
N GLU A 104 -11.99 -2.06 2.17
CA GLU A 104 -11.59 -1.26 3.34
C GLU A 104 -10.53 -0.21 2.99
N SER A 105 -9.54 -0.59 2.16
CA SER A 105 -8.51 0.34 1.69
C SER A 105 -9.09 1.46 0.82
N LEU A 106 -10.09 1.16 0.00
CA LEU A 106 -10.79 2.13 -0.84
C LEU A 106 -11.63 3.09 0.02
N ILE A 107 -12.26 2.60 1.09
CA ILE A 107 -12.94 3.45 2.09
C ILE A 107 -11.95 4.43 2.72
N ILE A 108 -10.77 3.95 3.14
CA ILE A 108 -9.72 4.82 3.69
C ILE A 108 -9.24 5.85 2.65
N CYS A 109 -9.11 5.47 1.38
CA CYS A 109 -8.82 6.41 0.31
C CYS A 109 -9.91 7.49 0.17
N GLU A 110 -11.17 7.10 0.31
CA GLU A 110 -12.27 8.03 0.21
C GLU A 110 -12.30 9.03 1.37
N GLU A 111 -12.18 8.53 2.60
CA GLU A 111 -12.13 9.36 3.80
C GLU A 111 -10.91 10.27 3.83
N LEU A 112 -9.71 9.79 3.45
CA LEU A 112 -8.50 10.62 3.47
C LEU A 112 -8.63 11.81 2.50
N PHE A 113 -9.25 11.60 1.34
CA PHE A 113 -9.50 12.68 0.38
C PHE A 113 -10.59 13.63 0.87
N ALA A 114 -11.66 13.12 1.49
CA ALA A 114 -12.71 13.93 2.09
C ALA A 114 -12.15 14.85 3.21
N GLU A 115 -11.34 14.30 4.12
CA GLU A 115 -10.68 15.04 5.20
C GLU A 115 -9.68 16.07 4.65
N ALA A 116 -8.86 15.70 3.66
CA ALA A 116 -7.90 16.61 3.05
C ALA A 116 -8.56 17.81 2.36
N ARG A 117 -9.79 17.66 1.86
CA ARG A 117 -10.60 18.76 1.31
C ARG A 117 -11.13 19.71 2.38
N GLN A 118 -11.26 19.24 3.62
CA GLN A 118 -11.68 20.05 4.77
C GLN A 118 -10.48 20.59 5.56
N ALA A 119 -9.24 20.32 5.12
CA ALA A 119 -8.03 20.78 5.77
C ALA A 119 -8.06 22.29 6.05
N ARG A 120 -7.53 22.71 7.20
CA ARG A 120 -7.64 24.09 7.73
C ARG A 120 -7.23 25.19 6.74
N THR A 121 -6.17 24.98 5.96
CA THR A 121 -5.61 26.02 5.08
C THR A 121 -5.99 25.79 3.62
N GLN A 122 -6.35 26.87 2.90
CA GLN A 122 -6.70 26.80 1.47
C GLN A 122 -5.56 26.22 0.63
N LYS A 123 -4.31 26.58 0.94
CA LYS A 123 -3.12 26.06 0.26
C LYS A 123 -3.04 24.53 0.32
N VAL A 124 -3.38 23.91 1.45
CA VAL A 124 -3.41 22.45 1.58
C VAL A 124 -4.57 21.89 0.76
N ARG A 125 -5.77 22.45 0.89
CA ARG A 125 -6.94 22.02 0.11
C ARG A 125 -6.65 22.02 -1.39
N ASP A 126 -6.14 23.14 -1.93
CA ASP A 126 -5.80 23.28 -3.35
C ASP A 126 -4.77 22.25 -3.83
N LYS A 127 -3.80 21.93 -2.97
CA LYS A 127 -2.76 20.94 -3.26
C LYS A 127 -3.38 19.54 -3.44
N TYR A 128 -4.30 19.15 -2.57
CA TYR A 128 -4.98 17.86 -2.65
C TYR A 128 -6.03 17.83 -3.77
N PHE A 129 -6.74 18.93 -4.01
CA PHE A 129 -7.66 19.05 -5.15
C PHE A 129 -6.97 18.79 -6.49
N LYS A 130 -5.80 19.38 -6.71
CA LYS A 130 -5.00 19.15 -7.92
C LYS A 130 -4.47 17.73 -7.99
N ALA A 131 -4.08 17.16 -6.86
CA ALA A 131 -3.50 15.82 -6.80
C ALA A 131 -4.54 14.72 -7.07
N MET A 132 -5.79 14.91 -6.66
CA MET A 132 -6.87 13.97 -7.00
C MET A 132 -7.13 13.88 -8.51
N ASP A 133 -6.76 14.89 -9.31
CA ASP A 133 -6.81 14.81 -10.78
C ASP A 133 -5.56 14.15 -11.38
N ASN A 134 -4.67 13.56 -10.56
CA ASN A 134 -3.47 12.86 -11.00
C ASN A 134 -3.55 11.37 -10.63
N LEU A 135 -3.68 10.53 -11.66
CA LEU A 135 -3.82 9.08 -11.51
C LEU A 135 -2.65 8.43 -10.75
N GLN A 136 -1.42 8.91 -10.95
CA GLN A 136 -0.26 8.42 -10.22
C GLN A 136 -0.37 8.73 -8.71
N TYR A 137 -0.94 9.88 -8.34
CA TYR A 137 -1.17 10.20 -6.94
C TYR A 137 -2.28 9.33 -6.34
N LEU A 138 -3.34 9.05 -7.08
CA LEU A 138 -4.42 8.16 -6.64
C LEU A 138 -3.89 6.73 -6.38
N ARG A 139 -3.05 6.21 -7.27
CA ARG A 139 -2.32 4.94 -7.07
C ARG A 139 -1.47 4.95 -5.80
N VAL A 140 -0.73 6.03 -5.55
CA VAL A 140 0.08 6.17 -4.33
C VAL A 140 -0.79 6.17 -3.08
N ALA A 141 -1.93 6.87 -3.11
CA ALA A 141 -2.87 6.87 -1.99
C ALA A 141 -3.39 5.45 -1.72
N PHE A 142 -3.73 4.70 -2.77
CA PHE A 142 -4.16 3.31 -2.67
C PHE A 142 -3.08 2.40 -2.07
N ILE A 143 -1.83 2.44 -2.58
CA ILE A 143 -0.70 1.68 -2.00
C ILE A 143 -0.52 2.02 -0.52
N VAL A 144 -0.57 3.30 -0.16
CA VAL A 144 -0.42 3.74 1.23
C VAL A 144 -1.57 3.24 2.09
N ALA A 145 -2.82 3.37 1.65
CA ALA A 145 -3.98 2.88 2.39
C ALA A 145 -3.88 1.36 2.61
N THR A 146 -3.75 0.57 1.54
CA THR A 146 -3.71 -0.89 1.62
C THR A 146 -2.55 -1.41 2.44
N SER A 147 -1.34 -0.87 2.26
CA SER A 147 -0.19 -1.31 3.04
C SER A 147 -0.29 -0.97 4.52
N ASN A 148 -0.85 0.19 4.90
CA ASN A 148 -1.04 0.54 6.30
C ASN A 148 -2.20 -0.26 6.92
N TYR A 149 -3.25 -0.53 6.15
CA TYR A 149 -4.38 -1.35 6.58
C TYR A 149 -3.95 -2.80 6.85
N ALA A 150 -3.26 -3.41 5.89
CA ALA A 150 -2.69 -4.76 6.01
C ALA A 150 -1.76 -4.87 7.23
N ASN A 151 -0.87 -3.90 7.44
CA ASN A 151 -0.01 -3.88 8.62
C ASN A 151 -0.82 -3.80 9.92
N SER A 152 -1.91 -3.03 9.97
CA SER A 152 -2.76 -2.96 11.17
C SER A 152 -3.39 -4.32 11.48
N LEU A 153 -3.93 -5.03 10.48
CA LEU A 153 -4.50 -6.36 10.64
C LEU A 153 -3.45 -7.40 11.07
N ILE A 154 -2.30 -7.44 10.38
CA ILE A 154 -1.19 -8.36 10.70
C ILE A 154 -0.68 -8.13 12.13
N ASN A 155 -0.52 -6.87 12.54
CA ASN A 155 -0.09 -6.53 13.90
C ASN A 155 -1.12 -6.90 14.97
N SER A 156 -2.39 -7.05 14.59
CA SER A 156 -3.47 -7.57 15.44
C SER A 156 -3.55 -9.10 15.44
N GLY A 157 -2.65 -9.79 14.73
CA GLY A 157 -2.59 -11.26 14.68
C GLY A 157 -3.50 -11.89 13.63
N VAL A 158 -3.98 -11.12 12.66
CA VAL A 158 -4.91 -11.57 11.60
C VAL A 158 -4.11 -11.96 10.36
N ASP A 159 -4.44 -13.09 9.77
CA ASP A 159 -3.90 -13.50 8.47
C ASP A 159 -4.68 -12.81 7.34
N ILE A 160 -3.96 -12.09 6.47
CA ILE A 160 -4.56 -11.43 5.32
C ILE A 160 -4.70 -12.35 4.10
N ASP A 161 -4.34 -13.64 4.22
CA ASP A 161 -4.41 -14.64 3.15
C ASP A 161 -3.79 -14.11 1.84
N HIS A 162 -2.57 -13.57 1.97
CA HIS A 162 -1.78 -13.10 0.84
C HIS A 162 -0.28 -13.10 1.17
N THR A 163 0.41 -14.14 0.74
CA THR A 163 1.79 -14.44 1.11
C THR A 163 2.77 -13.37 0.60
N LEU A 164 2.67 -12.98 -0.67
CA LEU A 164 3.60 -12.00 -1.26
C LEU A 164 3.54 -10.65 -0.53
N LEU A 165 2.35 -10.13 -0.25
CA LEU A 165 2.19 -8.86 0.44
C LEU A 165 2.71 -8.95 1.88
N THR A 166 2.39 -10.02 2.61
CA THR A 166 2.88 -10.24 3.98
C THR A 166 4.41 -10.25 4.04
N ILE A 167 5.07 -10.99 3.14
CA ILE A 167 6.54 -11.02 3.04
C ILE A 167 7.11 -9.62 2.77
N ARG A 168 6.54 -8.90 1.78
CA ARG A 168 7.03 -7.56 1.39
C ARG A 168 6.85 -6.54 2.50
N LEU A 169 5.75 -6.59 3.25
CA LEU A 169 5.52 -5.73 4.40
C LEU A 169 6.48 -6.06 5.55
N GLY A 170 6.69 -7.35 5.85
CA GLY A 170 7.65 -7.80 6.85
C GLY A 170 9.08 -7.33 6.52
N ALA A 171 9.54 -7.55 5.29
CA ALA A 171 10.84 -7.07 4.81
C ALA A 171 10.96 -5.55 4.92
N ALA A 172 9.93 -4.80 4.50
CA ALA A 172 9.92 -3.35 4.60
C ALA A 172 10.06 -2.86 6.05
N GLN A 173 9.44 -3.53 7.03
CA GLN A 173 9.59 -3.19 8.45
C GLN A 173 11.00 -3.49 8.96
N THR A 174 11.56 -4.66 8.62
CA THR A 174 12.92 -5.07 8.99
C THR A 174 13.95 -4.10 8.45
N TYR A 175 13.93 -3.81 7.16
CA TYR A 175 14.88 -2.89 6.54
C TYR A 175 14.71 -1.45 7.00
N LYS A 176 13.49 -1.00 7.33
CA LYS A 176 13.30 0.33 7.95
C LYS A 176 13.99 0.42 9.31
N LYS A 177 13.92 -0.64 10.13
CA LYS A 177 14.64 -0.69 11.42
C LYS A 177 16.15 -0.65 11.19
N GLU A 178 16.64 -1.39 10.21
CA GLU A 178 18.06 -1.42 9.88
C GLU A 178 18.58 -0.08 9.34
N LEU A 179 17.85 0.56 8.42
CA LEU A 179 18.15 1.91 7.95
C LEU A 179 18.21 2.90 9.11
N ASN A 180 17.22 2.87 10.01
CA ASN A 180 17.22 3.73 11.19
C ASN A 180 18.43 3.47 12.09
N ARG A 181 18.89 2.23 12.20
CA ARG A 181 20.11 1.88 12.94
C ARG A 181 21.35 2.49 12.28
N ILE A 182 21.54 2.28 10.98
CA ILE A 182 22.67 2.84 10.20
C ILE A 182 22.75 4.36 10.36
N TRP A 183 21.63 5.06 10.18
CA TRP A 183 21.61 6.52 10.27
C TRP A 183 21.75 7.04 11.71
N LYS A 184 21.34 6.26 12.72
CA LYS A 184 21.63 6.58 14.14
C LYS A 184 23.10 6.38 14.49
N GLU A 185 23.72 5.32 13.99
CA GLU A 185 25.16 5.07 14.16
C GLU A 185 25.96 6.23 13.56
N TYR A 186 25.66 6.63 12.31
CA TYR A 186 26.25 7.82 11.69
C TYR A 186 25.99 9.10 12.50
N ALA A 187 24.74 9.33 12.94
CA ALA A 187 24.39 10.55 13.67
C ALA A 187 25.07 10.67 15.04
N ASN A 188 25.53 9.56 15.62
CA ASN A 188 26.22 9.51 16.91
C ASN A 188 27.74 9.35 16.79
N GLY A 189 28.27 9.10 15.59
CA GLY A 189 29.71 9.02 15.32
C GLY A 189 30.36 10.38 15.05
N ASP A 190 31.59 10.34 14.54
CA ASP A 190 32.42 11.51 14.28
C ASP A 190 31.95 12.31 13.04
N LYS A 191 31.10 11.69 12.20
CA LYS A 191 30.46 12.29 11.00
C LYS A 191 31.50 12.77 9.98
N GLU A 192 32.58 12.03 9.88
CA GLU A 192 33.56 12.25 8.82
C GLU A 192 32.99 11.82 7.47
N GLN A 193 33.63 12.25 6.38
CA GLN A 193 33.17 11.90 5.03
C GLN A 193 33.14 10.37 4.82
N GLU A 194 34.10 9.65 5.40
CA GLU A 194 34.16 8.19 5.35
C GLU A 194 32.96 7.54 6.05
N ASP A 195 32.51 8.07 7.19
CA ASP A 195 31.31 7.59 7.89
C ASP A 195 30.04 7.79 7.05
N LEU A 196 29.94 8.95 6.38
CA LEU A 196 28.83 9.26 5.49
C LEU A 196 28.80 8.30 4.28
N ASP A 197 29.96 8.05 3.66
CA ASP A 197 30.09 7.17 2.51
C ASP A 197 29.74 5.72 2.88
N ASN A 198 30.18 5.25 4.06
CA ASN A 198 29.83 3.93 4.59
C ASN A 198 28.32 3.81 4.87
N ALA A 199 27.71 4.82 5.49
CA ALA A 199 26.26 4.86 5.73
C ALA A 199 25.45 4.84 4.42
N ASN A 200 25.91 5.56 3.40
CA ASN A 200 25.31 5.56 2.07
C ASN A 200 25.43 4.18 1.38
N GLN A 201 26.62 3.55 1.43
CA GLN A 201 26.84 2.24 0.84
C GLN A 201 25.94 1.16 1.48
N LYS A 202 25.87 1.12 2.81
CA LYS A 202 24.97 0.19 3.54
C LYS A 202 23.50 0.44 3.20
N THR A 203 23.12 1.72 3.07
CA THR A 203 21.77 2.11 2.65
C THR A 203 21.44 1.60 1.24
N GLU A 204 22.38 1.71 0.29
CA GLU A 204 22.20 1.21 -1.08
C GLU A 204 22.11 -0.33 -1.14
N GLN A 205 22.91 -1.02 -0.33
CA GLN A 205 22.82 -2.48 -0.20
C GLN A 205 21.44 -2.93 0.27
N ILE A 206 20.87 -2.25 1.28
CA ILE A 206 19.51 -2.54 1.77
C ILE A 206 18.47 -2.33 0.67
N PHE A 207 18.56 -1.26 -0.13
CA PHE A 207 17.61 -1.07 -1.23
C PHE A 207 17.72 -2.20 -2.26
N ASN A 208 18.94 -2.57 -2.65
CA ASN A 208 19.16 -3.66 -3.59
C ASN A 208 18.67 -5.02 -3.06
N GLN A 209 18.76 -5.26 -1.76
CA GLN A 209 18.23 -6.47 -1.13
C GLN A 209 16.71 -6.45 -1.07
N PHE A 210 16.10 -5.33 -0.64
CA PHE A 210 14.64 -5.19 -0.60
C PHE A 210 13.99 -5.41 -1.97
N GLU A 211 14.60 -4.95 -3.06
CA GLU A 211 14.09 -5.23 -4.43
C GLU A 211 14.17 -6.71 -4.82
N LYS A 212 15.09 -7.48 -4.22
CA LYS A 212 15.35 -8.90 -4.54
C LYS A 212 14.76 -9.89 -3.55
N GLU A 213 14.30 -9.42 -2.39
CA GLU A 213 13.98 -10.31 -1.28
C GLU A 213 12.63 -11.02 -1.46
N TYR A 214 12.71 -12.35 -1.39
CA TYR A 214 11.62 -13.27 -1.17
C TYR A 214 12.08 -14.25 -0.09
N ILE A 215 11.73 -14.01 1.17
CA ILE A 215 11.98 -15.00 2.24
C ILE A 215 10.89 -16.06 2.13
N ILE A 216 11.24 -17.34 1.90
CA ILE A 216 10.26 -18.40 1.67
C ILE A 216 10.49 -19.59 2.62
N THR A 217 9.42 -20.01 3.30
CA THR A 217 9.27 -21.35 3.90
C THR A 217 8.51 -22.25 2.91
N ASP A 218 8.71 -23.57 2.94
CA ASP A 218 8.17 -24.49 1.90
C ASP A 218 6.65 -24.37 1.68
N LYS A 219 5.83 -24.17 2.72
CA LYS A 219 4.37 -23.97 2.60
C LYS A 219 4.00 -22.61 1.97
N ALA A 220 4.78 -21.58 2.24
CA ALA A 220 4.60 -20.26 1.63
C ALA A 220 4.99 -20.25 0.14
N LEU A 221 5.75 -21.25 -0.32
CA LEU A 221 6.25 -21.32 -1.69
C LEU A 221 5.15 -21.63 -2.70
N ASP A 222 4.22 -22.53 -2.37
CA ASP A 222 3.10 -22.91 -3.24
C ASP A 222 2.10 -21.75 -3.40
N GLN A 223 1.66 -21.14 -2.29
CA GLN A 223 0.77 -19.97 -2.34
C GLN A 223 1.42 -18.79 -3.09
N LEU A 224 2.71 -18.55 -2.84
CA LEU A 224 3.47 -17.52 -3.56
C LEU A 224 3.58 -17.84 -5.06
N ALA A 225 3.74 -19.10 -5.43
CA ALA A 225 3.78 -19.53 -6.82
C ALA A 225 2.43 -19.32 -7.50
N GLU A 226 1.32 -19.64 -6.83
CA GLU A 226 -0.04 -19.41 -7.31
C GLU A 226 -0.33 -17.91 -7.50
N GLU A 227 -0.04 -17.08 -6.50
CA GLU A 227 -0.19 -15.61 -6.56
C GLU A 227 0.60 -15.01 -7.74
N LYS A 228 1.86 -15.42 -7.90
CA LYS A 228 2.72 -14.95 -9.00
C LYS A 228 2.23 -15.44 -10.36
N LEU A 229 1.81 -16.70 -10.45
CA LEU A 229 1.28 -17.27 -11.68
C LEU A 229 0.01 -16.54 -12.10
N LEU A 230 -0.92 -16.31 -11.17
CA LEU A 230 -2.14 -15.55 -11.41
C LEU A 230 -1.86 -14.12 -11.86
N TYR A 231 -0.95 -13.41 -11.18
CA TYR A 231 -0.54 -12.06 -11.56
C TYR A 231 0.03 -12.00 -12.98
N ASN A 232 0.90 -12.97 -13.33
CA ASN A 232 1.49 -13.06 -14.66
C ASN A 232 0.46 -13.42 -15.75
N LEU A 233 -0.47 -14.33 -15.43
CA LEU A 233 -1.58 -14.76 -16.29
C LEU A 233 -2.54 -13.61 -16.60
N ALA A 234 -2.92 -12.83 -15.59
CA ALA A 234 -3.80 -11.66 -15.75
C ALA A 234 -3.08 -10.51 -16.49
N GLY A 235 -1.76 -10.40 -16.30
CA GLY A 235 -0.90 -9.44 -16.99
C GLY A 235 -0.87 -8.07 -16.30
N GLU A 236 0.33 -7.62 -15.94
CA GLU A 236 0.57 -6.38 -15.17
C GLU A 236 -0.17 -5.16 -15.71
N ARG A 237 -0.17 -4.93 -17.03
CA ARG A 237 -0.86 -3.78 -17.63
C ARG A 237 -2.38 -3.82 -17.42
N ASN A 238 -2.97 -5.01 -17.48
CA ASN A 238 -4.40 -5.14 -17.24
C ASN A 238 -4.70 -4.86 -15.76
N ILE A 239 -3.87 -5.38 -14.85
CA ILE A 239 -4.02 -5.16 -13.42
C ILE A 239 -3.86 -3.68 -13.07
N GLU A 240 -2.87 -3.01 -13.66
CA GLU A 240 -2.67 -1.56 -13.52
C GLU A 240 -3.89 -0.78 -14.02
N GLN A 241 -4.51 -1.19 -15.13
CA GLN A 241 -5.77 -0.59 -15.61
C GLN A 241 -6.93 -0.82 -14.64
N LEU A 242 -7.02 -2.00 -14.02
CA LEU A 242 -8.01 -2.26 -12.97
C LEU A 242 -7.80 -1.33 -11.78
N VAL A 243 -6.56 -1.19 -11.31
CA VAL A 243 -6.19 -0.25 -10.24
C VAL A 243 -6.60 1.18 -10.63
N ASP A 244 -6.30 1.59 -11.86
CA ASP A 244 -6.63 2.92 -12.33
C ASP A 244 -8.12 3.22 -12.27
N ILE A 245 -8.93 2.22 -12.60
CA ILE A 245 -10.38 2.38 -12.65
C ILE A 245 -10.96 2.42 -11.25
N ILE A 246 -10.56 1.53 -10.34
CA ILE A 246 -11.06 1.56 -8.95
C ILE A 246 -10.69 2.88 -8.25
N VAL A 247 -9.51 3.44 -8.51
CA VAL A 247 -9.10 4.70 -7.88
C VAL A 247 -9.73 5.94 -8.54
N ASP A 248 -9.99 5.90 -9.85
CA ASP A 248 -10.74 6.96 -10.54
C ASP A 248 -12.22 6.95 -10.16
N GLU A 249 -12.80 5.80 -9.83
CA GLU A 249 -14.15 5.70 -9.26
C GLU A 249 -14.27 6.43 -7.93
N ILE A 250 -13.28 6.27 -7.03
CA ILE A 250 -13.23 7.04 -5.78
C ILE A 250 -13.14 8.55 -6.08
N ARG A 251 -12.27 8.94 -7.01
CA ARG A 251 -12.12 10.33 -7.42
C ARG A 251 -13.45 10.90 -7.93
N GLU A 252 -14.16 10.17 -8.79
CA GLU A 252 -15.48 10.57 -9.31
C GLU A 252 -16.48 10.77 -8.17
N ARG A 253 -16.63 9.80 -7.26
CA ARG A 253 -17.55 9.91 -6.11
C ARG A 253 -17.29 11.13 -5.26
N ILE A 254 -16.02 11.41 -4.99
CA ILE A 254 -15.63 12.52 -4.11
C ILE A 254 -15.76 13.85 -4.83
N THR A 255 -15.18 13.96 -6.02
CA THR A 255 -15.06 15.23 -6.73
C THR A 255 -16.29 15.59 -7.55
N TYR A 256 -17.18 14.63 -7.80
CA TYR A 256 -18.31 14.72 -8.73
C TYR A 256 -17.89 15.10 -10.17
N LYS A 257 -16.61 14.90 -10.51
CA LYS A 257 -16.08 15.13 -11.86
C LYS A 257 -16.20 13.86 -12.67
N VAL A 258 -16.35 14.03 -13.99
CA VAL A 258 -16.31 12.92 -14.96
C VAL A 258 -15.03 12.10 -14.77
N ARG A 259 -15.17 10.77 -14.86
CA ARG A 259 -14.05 9.81 -14.84
C ARG A 259 -12.92 10.22 -15.79
N LEU A 260 -11.68 10.07 -15.33
CA LEU A 260 -10.50 10.14 -16.17
C LEU A 260 -10.47 9.00 -17.20
N ILE A 261 -11.10 7.86 -16.87
CA ILE A 261 -11.10 6.65 -17.70
C ILE A 261 -12.54 6.31 -18.13
N PRO A 262 -12.82 6.25 -19.45
CA PRO A 262 -14.14 5.89 -19.95
C PRO A 262 -14.55 4.46 -19.58
N VAL A 263 -15.82 4.27 -19.17
CA VAL A 263 -16.41 2.97 -18.79
C VAL A 263 -16.37 1.94 -19.92
N THR A 264 -16.29 2.38 -21.19
CA THR A 264 -16.34 1.53 -22.39
C THR A 264 -15.02 0.85 -22.77
N LYS A 265 -13.97 0.90 -21.94
CA LYS A 265 -12.65 0.31 -22.26
C LYS A 265 -12.44 -1.13 -21.74
N PHE A 266 -13.52 -1.88 -21.60
CA PHE A 266 -13.51 -3.26 -21.14
C PHE A 266 -14.26 -4.18 -22.10
#